data_AF-A0A5C6KLI4-F1
#
_entry.id   AF-A0A5C6KLI4-F1
#
_cell.length_a   1.000
_cell.length_b   1.000
_cell.length_c   1.000
_cell.angle_alpha   90.00
_cell.angle_beta   90.00
_cell.angle_gamma   90.00
#
_symmetry.space_group_name_H-M   'P 1'
#
loop_
_entity.id
_entity.type
_entity.pdbx_description
1 polymer ?
#
loop_
_entity_poly.entity_id
_entity_poly.type
_entity_poly.pdbx_seq_one_letter_code
_entity_poly.pdbx_strand_id
1 'polypeptide(L)'
;MNIQELILAGLQHKFTGVDTAVLTRIATKKAEGVTDETKVNSIVEGISFSDVLNSYGDFRANTAVTSAVSNYEKKHGLKDGKPIEIEKPVEKPVEKPADDMATIIANAVSAAVKPLSDKLTQFETEKAQVTRQEQILAKAKEYGIPETFAKRYAIPEDADLDTYFKDAKQELANVGFSGVTPPESAETKIEKENESIADMISEGTKEIVESKK
;
A
#
# COMPACT_ATOMS: atom_id res chain seq x y z
N MET A 1 20.32 -31.41 13.03
CA MET A 1 18.93 -30.91 13.22
C MET A 1 18.48 -31.47 14.55
N ASN A 2 17.91 -30.66 15.44
CA ASN A 2 17.47 -31.15 16.75
C ASN A 2 16.21 -32.02 16.57
N ILE A 3 16.04 -33.08 17.36
CA ILE A 3 14.85 -33.96 17.33
C ILE A 3 13.55 -33.15 17.49
N GLN A 4 13.59 -32.12 18.34
CA GLN A 4 12.48 -31.18 18.49
C GLN A 4 12.11 -30.46 17.19
N GLU A 5 13.12 -30.01 16.42
CA GLU A 5 12.91 -29.31 15.15
C GLU A 5 12.35 -30.25 14.08
N LEU A 6 12.80 -31.51 14.06
CA LEU A 6 12.27 -32.54 13.16
C LEU A 6 10.80 -32.85 13.47
N ILE A 7 10.44 -32.99 14.75
CA ILE A 7 9.04 -33.18 15.17
C ILE A 7 8.21 -31.94 14.83
N LEU A 8 8.72 -30.73 15.06
CA LEU A 8 8.02 -29.49 14.74
C LEU A 8 7.73 -29.38 13.24
N ALA A 9 8.71 -29.66 12.39
CA ALA A 9 8.53 -29.63 10.94
C ALA A 9 7.44 -30.62 10.48
N GLY A 10 7.44 -31.84 11.02
CA GLY A 10 6.40 -32.83 10.74
C GLY A 10 5.01 -32.39 11.23
N LEU A 11 4.94 -31.75 12.40
CA LEU A 11 3.68 -31.21 12.93
C LEU A 11 3.15 -30.03 12.12
N GLN A 12 4.00 -29.13 11.64
CA GLN A 12 3.61 -28.02 10.77
C GLN A 12 3.03 -28.50 9.44
N HIS A 13 3.58 -29.58 8.89
CA HIS A 13 3.03 -30.21 7.69
C HIS A 13 1.69 -30.89 7.97
N LYS A 14 1.53 -31.55 9.13
CA LYS A 14 0.31 -32.28 9.49
C LYS A 14 -0.85 -31.38 9.88
N PHE A 15 -0.57 -30.28 10.59
CA PHE A 15 -1.57 -29.36 11.14
C PHE A 15 -1.44 -27.98 10.51
N THR A 16 -1.82 -27.88 9.25
CA THR A 16 -1.83 -26.60 8.53
C THR A 16 -2.82 -25.63 9.17
N GLY A 17 -2.40 -24.38 9.36
CA GLY A 17 -3.22 -23.33 9.98
C GLY A 17 -3.22 -23.30 11.52
N VAL A 18 -2.51 -24.22 12.19
CA VAL A 18 -2.30 -24.15 13.65
C VAL A 18 -1.11 -23.23 13.95
N ASP A 19 -1.25 -22.40 14.99
CA ASP A 19 -0.20 -21.48 15.44
C ASP A 19 1.10 -22.22 15.77
N THR A 20 2.22 -21.69 15.27
CA THR A 20 3.53 -22.34 15.40
C THR A 20 3.99 -22.46 16.85
N ALA A 21 3.59 -21.54 17.75
CA ALA A 21 3.95 -21.64 19.16
C ALA A 21 3.20 -22.79 19.86
N VAL A 22 1.99 -23.12 19.42
CA VAL A 22 1.25 -24.31 19.92
C VAL A 22 1.96 -25.58 19.48
N LEU A 23 2.33 -25.69 18.21
CA LEU A 23 3.05 -26.84 17.67
C LEU A 23 4.44 -26.98 18.29
N THR A 24 5.13 -25.86 18.54
CA THR A 24 6.44 -25.84 19.20
C THR A 24 6.37 -26.40 20.62
N ARG A 25 5.32 -26.05 21.38
CA ARG A 25 5.11 -26.61 22.74
C ARG A 25 4.87 -28.12 22.71
N ILE A 26 4.08 -28.60 21.75
CA ILE A 26 3.84 -30.03 21.58
C ILE A 26 5.13 -30.74 21.18
N ALA A 27 5.88 -30.19 20.21
CA ALA A 27 7.17 -30.72 19.78
C ALA A 27 8.18 -30.80 20.92
N THR A 28 8.25 -29.75 21.76
CA THR A 28 9.13 -29.72 22.95
C THR A 28 8.77 -30.87 23.90
N LYS A 29 7.50 -30.98 24.29
CA LYS A 29 7.01 -32.01 25.21
C LYS A 29 7.16 -33.44 24.65
N LYS A 30 7.08 -33.60 23.34
CA LYS A 30 7.19 -34.90 22.67
C LYS A 30 8.64 -35.26 22.30
N ALA A 31 9.54 -34.29 22.26
CA ALA A 31 10.97 -34.50 22.11
C ALA A 31 11.65 -34.87 23.44
N GLU A 32 11.01 -34.58 24.58
CA GLU A 32 11.52 -34.96 25.91
C GLU A 32 11.79 -36.48 25.99
N GLY A 33 13.05 -36.84 26.25
CA GLY A 33 13.48 -38.24 26.36
C GLY A 33 13.60 -38.98 25.02
N VAL A 34 13.42 -38.30 23.88
CA VAL A 34 13.60 -38.91 22.55
C VAL A 34 15.01 -38.62 22.06
N THR A 35 15.81 -39.68 21.91
CA THR A 35 17.19 -39.61 21.44
C THR A 35 17.38 -40.27 20.07
N ASP A 36 16.31 -40.85 19.52
CA ASP A 36 16.32 -41.64 18.29
C ASP A 36 15.47 -40.96 17.23
N GLU A 37 16.13 -40.47 16.17
CA GLU A 37 15.49 -39.76 15.07
C GLU A 37 14.51 -40.65 14.28
N THR A 38 14.69 -41.98 14.29
CA THR A 38 13.79 -42.89 13.57
C THR A 38 12.36 -42.90 14.14
N LYS A 39 12.19 -42.47 15.39
CA LYS A 39 10.90 -42.40 16.08
C LYS A 39 10.12 -41.13 15.76
N VAL A 40 10.74 -40.14 15.13
CA VAL A 40 10.13 -38.83 14.86
C VAL A 40 8.83 -38.96 14.06
N ASN A 41 8.82 -39.75 12.99
CA ASN A 41 7.63 -39.91 12.15
C ASN A 41 6.48 -40.55 12.94
N SER A 42 6.74 -41.60 13.72
CA SER A 42 5.73 -42.23 14.57
C SER A 42 5.19 -41.29 15.65
N ILE A 43 6.04 -40.42 16.20
CA ILE A 43 5.63 -39.39 17.17
C ILE A 43 4.68 -38.38 16.51
N VAL A 44 5.05 -37.87 15.34
CA VAL A 44 4.24 -36.91 14.57
C VAL A 44 2.90 -37.52 14.17
N GLU A 45 2.88 -38.76 13.72
CA GLU A 45 1.66 -39.50 13.35
C GLU A 45 0.76 -39.76 14.55
N GLY A 46 1.33 -40.07 15.71
CA GLY A 46 0.59 -40.32 16.95
C GLY A 46 -0.07 -39.07 17.58
N ILE A 47 0.28 -37.85 17.15
CA ILE A 47 -0.29 -36.61 17.67
C ILE A 47 -1.61 -36.30 16.97
N SER A 48 -2.68 -36.11 17.73
CA SER A 48 -4.02 -35.83 17.24
C SER A 48 -4.40 -34.35 17.40
N PHE A 49 -5.51 -33.92 16.78
CA PHE A 49 -6.03 -32.56 16.97
C PHE A 49 -6.45 -32.31 18.44
N SER A 50 -6.83 -33.35 19.18
CA SER A 50 -7.13 -33.24 20.62
C SER A 50 -5.90 -32.78 21.41
N ASP A 51 -4.71 -33.28 21.06
CA ASP A 51 -3.45 -32.87 21.69
C ASP A 51 -3.13 -31.39 21.42
N VAL A 52 -3.50 -30.89 20.24
CA VAL A 52 -3.38 -29.47 19.88
C VAL A 52 -4.28 -28.60 20.75
N LEU A 53 -5.55 -28.98 20.90
CA LEU A 53 -6.51 -28.26 21.74
C LEU A 53 -6.10 -28.28 23.22
N ASN A 54 -5.63 -29.43 23.71
CA ASN A 54 -5.16 -29.57 25.08
C ASN A 54 -3.92 -28.71 25.35
N SER A 55 -2.96 -28.67 24.41
CA SER A 55 -1.80 -27.76 24.51
C SER A 55 -2.22 -26.29 24.57
N TYR A 56 -3.22 -25.90 23.79
CA TYR A 56 -3.74 -24.53 23.84
C TYR A 56 -4.39 -24.22 25.20
N GLY A 57 -5.24 -25.11 25.72
CA GLY A 57 -5.87 -24.97 27.02
C GLY A 57 -4.87 -24.88 28.19
N ASP A 58 -3.90 -25.78 28.22
CA ASP A 58 -2.87 -25.86 29.26
C ASP A 58 -2.03 -24.57 29.35
N PHE A 59 -1.67 -23.99 28.21
CA PHE A 59 -0.93 -22.73 28.19
C PHE A 59 -1.72 -21.54 28.75
N ARG A 60 -3.03 -21.48 28.48
CA ARG A 60 -3.88 -20.41 29.05
C ARG A 60 -4.03 -20.58 30.56
N ALA A 61 -4.19 -21.82 31.04
CA ALA A 61 -4.26 -22.11 32.46
C ALA A 61 -2.93 -21.76 33.19
N ASN A 62 -1.80 -22.20 32.66
CA ASN A 62 -0.48 -21.96 33.27
C ASN A 62 -0.10 -20.47 33.29
N THR A 63 -0.46 -19.71 32.26
CA THR A 63 -0.23 -18.25 32.23
C THR A 63 -1.05 -17.52 33.29
N ALA A 64 -2.31 -17.92 33.48
CA ALA A 64 -3.17 -17.34 34.51
C ALA A 64 -2.65 -17.62 35.93
N VAL A 65 -2.20 -18.86 36.19
CA VAL A 65 -1.65 -19.25 37.50
C VAL A 65 -0.33 -18.52 37.78
N THR A 66 0.60 -18.51 36.82
CA THR A 66 1.92 -17.87 37.00
C THR A 66 1.80 -16.37 37.22
N SER A 67 0.92 -15.70 36.47
CA SER A 67 0.67 -14.26 36.64
C SER A 67 -0.01 -13.95 37.98
N ALA A 68 -0.98 -14.77 38.41
CA ALA A 68 -1.64 -14.61 39.71
C ALA A 68 -0.64 -14.78 40.87
N VAL A 69 0.19 -15.82 40.83
CA VAL A 69 1.22 -16.08 41.85
C VAL A 69 2.25 -14.94 41.86
N SER A 70 2.79 -14.54 40.70
CA SER A 70 3.78 -13.46 40.64
C SER A 70 3.21 -12.12 41.12
N ASN A 71 1.97 -11.79 40.78
CA ASN A 71 1.33 -10.56 41.24
C ASN A 71 1.06 -10.59 42.75
N TYR A 72 0.63 -11.74 43.28
CA TYR A 72 0.45 -11.93 44.72
C TYR A 72 1.78 -11.82 45.48
N GLU A 73 2.82 -12.51 44.98
CA GLU A 73 4.18 -12.46 45.52
C GLU A 73 4.72 -11.03 45.59
N LYS A 74 4.60 -10.27 44.50
CA LYS A 74 5.01 -8.85 44.46
C LYS A 74 4.22 -7.98 45.44
N LYS A 75 2.90 -8.17 45.51
CA LYS A 75 2.02 -7.39 46.39
C LYS A 75 2.33 -7.61 47.87
N HIS A 76 2.76 -8.82 48.22
CA HIS A 76 2.97 -9.24 49.60
C HIS A 76 4.45 -9.40 49.99
N GLY A 77 5.40 -9.04 49.11
CA GLY A 77 6.83 -9.16 49.40
C GLY A 77 7.27 -10.61 49.62
N LEU A 78 6.66 -11.55 48.91
CA LEU A 78 6.93 -12.97 49.00
C LEU A 78 7.73 -13.43 47.78
N LYS A 79 8.54 -14.47 47.95
CA LYS A 79 9.13 -15.23 46.85
C LYS A 79 9.02 -16.71 47.19
N ASP A 80 8.44 -17.49 46.27
CA ASP A 80 8.19 -18.92 46.44
C ASP A 80 7.40 -19.23 47.73
N GLY A 81 6.42 -18.36 48.04
CA GLY A 81 5.58 -18.47 49.24
C GLY A 81 6.28 -18.12 50.56
N LYS A 82 7.54 -17.71 50.55
CA LYS A 82 8.28 -17.28 51.74
C LYS A 82 8.38 -15.76 51.80
N PRO A 83 8.23 -15.15 53.00
CA PRO A 83 8.62 -13.77 53.21
C PRO A 83 10.06 -13.59 52.76
N ILE A 84 10.27 -12.69 51.82
CA ILE A 84 11.61 -12.21 51.55
C ILE A 84 11.94 -11.35 52.78
N GLU A 85 13.09 -11.60 53.44
CA GLU A 85 13.64 -10.59 54.35
C GLU A 85 14.03 -9.40 53.47
N ILE A 86 13.04 -8.53 53.26
CA ILE A 86 13.28 -7.21 52.76
C ILE A 86 13.94 -6.53 53.96
N GLU A 87 15.27 -6.40 53.97
CA GLU A 87 15.86 -5.21 54.58
C GLU A 87 14.99 -4.08 54.08
N LYS A 88 14.15 -3.49 54.96
CA LYS A 88 13.40 -2.28 54.64
C LYS A 88 14.36 -1.44 53.83
N PRO A 89 14.05 -1.06 52.58
CA PRO A 89 14.93 -0.18 51.86
C PRO A 89 15.11 1.01 52.79
N VAL A 90 16.32 1.17 53.33
CA VAL A 90 16.73 2.48 53.78
C VAL A 90 16.57 3.29 52.52
N GLU A 91 15.59 4.19 52.50
CA GLU A 91 15.50 5.25 51.52
C GLU A 91 16.79 6.06 51.66
N LYS A 92 17.89 5.54 51.11
CA LYS A 92 18.91 6.39 50.57
C LYS A 92 18.18 7.15 49.48
N PRO A 93 18.17 8.49 49.52
CA PRO A 93 17.86 9.28 48.35
C PRO A 93 18.92 8.89 47.33
N VAL A 94 18.64 7.87 46.54
CA VAL A 94 19.28 7.71 45.27
C VAL A 94 18.68 8.86 44.49
N GLU A 95 19.48 9.89 44.24
CA GLU A 95 19.31 10.72 43.06
C GLU A 95 19.31 9.76 41.87
N LYS A 96 18.16 9.16 41.59
CA LYS A 96 17.87 8.67 40.26
C LYS A 96 17.94 9.94 39.42
N PRO A 97 18.70 9.98 38.32
CA PRO A 97 18.30 10.88 37.26
C PRO A 97 16.84 10.50 36.99
N ALA A 98 15.93 11.44 37.27
CA ALA A 98 14.52 11.32 36.96
C ALA A 98 14.35 11.44 35.44
N ASP A 99 15.08 10.63 34.68
CA ASP A 99 14.76 10.39 33.29
C ASP A 99 13.57 9.42 33.31
N ASP A 100 12.42 10.07 33.42
CA ASP A 100 11.06 9.57 33.30
C ASP A 100 11.01 8.22 32.56
N MET A 101 10.83 7.13 33.31
CA MET A 101 10.46 5.83 32.71
C MET A 101 9.21 5.97 31.82
N ALA A 102 8.32 6.90 32.16
CA ALA A 102 7.18 7.30 31.33
C ALA A 102 7.63 7.84 29.97
N THR A 103 8.68 8.66 29.92
CA THR A 103 9.26 9.23 28.70
C THR A 103 10.00 8.17 27.88
N ILE A 104 10.70 7.22 28.52
CA ILE A 104 11.32 6.10 27.79
C ILE A 104 10.27 5.20 27.15
N ILE A 105 9.20 4.86 27.87
CA ILE A 105 8.09 4.06 27.36
C ILE A 105 7.35 4.82 26.26
N ALA A 106 7.06 6.11 26.46
CA ALA A 106 6.43 6.96 25.45
C ALA A 106 7.29 7.04 24.18
N ASN A 107 8.60 7.23 24.30
CA ASN A 107 9.51 7.28 23.16
C ASN A 107 9.56 5.94 22.41
N ALA A 108 9.58 4.80 23.12
CA ALA A 108 9.56 3.48 22.49
C ALA A 108 8.24 3.19 21.76
N VAL A 109 7.11 3.53 22.36
CA VAL A 109 5.78 3.40 21.74
C VAL A 109 5.64 4.33 20.55
N SER A 110 6.04 5.60 20.69
CA SER A 110 6.05 6.57 19.59
C SER A 110 6.97 6.11 18.46
N ALA A 111 8.16 5.57 18.76
CA ALA A 111 9.06 5.05 17.72
C ALA A 111 8.49 3.85 16.98
N ALA A 112 7.71 2.99 17.65
CA ALA A 112 7.05 1.84 17.03
C ALA A 112 5.81 2.24 16.22
N VAL A 113 5.03 3.22 16.70
CA VAL A 113 3.75 3.63 16.08
C VAL A 113 3.94 4.68 14.99
N LYS A 114 4.93 5.57 15.12
CA LYS A 114 5.23 6.61 14.12
C LYS A 114 5.40 6.06 12.69
N PRO A 115 6.19 5.01 12.42
CA PRO A 115 6.30 4.49 11.04
C PRO A 115 5.00 3.87 10.53
N LEU A 116 4.12 3.37 11.41
CA LEU A 116 2.80 2.87 11.02
C LEU A 116 1.86 4.03 10.70
N SER A 117 1.89 5.09 11.50
CA SER A 117 1.13 6.32 11.26
C SER A 117 1.56 6.99 9.96
N ASP A 118 2.87 7.14 9.74
CA ASP A 118 3.44 7.74 8.53
C ASP A 118 3.01 6.92 7.29
N LYS A 119 3.07 5.57 7.36
CA LYS A 119 2.58 4.68 6.29
C LYS A 119 1.08 4.79 6.05
N LEU A 120 0.27 4.93 7.10
CA LEU A 120 -1.17 5.08 6.96
C LEU A 120 -1.50 6.39 6.26
N THR A 121 -0.88 7.50 6.66
CA THR A 121 -1.06 8.80 5.99
C THR A 121 -0.60 8.77 4.53
N GLN A 122 0.50 8.08 4.24
CA GLN A 122 0.97 7.88 2.87
C GLN A 122 -0.03 7.07 2.06
N PHE A 123 -0.57 5.98 2.61
CA PHE A 123 -1.55 5.13 1.95
C PHE A 123 -2.87 5.87 1.69
N GLU A 124 -3.35 6.67 2.63
CA GLU A 124 -4.54 7.50 2.46
C GLU A 124 -4.34 8.53 1.34
N THR A 125 -3.16 9.15 1.27
CA THR A 125 -2.80 10.11 0.23
C THR A 125 -2.69 9.44 -1.14
N GLU A 126 -2.01 8.29 -1.22
CA GLU A 126 -1.88 7.51 -2.45
C GLU A 126 -3.25 7.05 -2.97
N LYS A 127 -4.12 6.56 -2.07
CA LYS A 127 -5.48 6.16 -2.42
C LYS A 127 -6.30 7.33 -2.93
N ALA A 128 -6.24 8.50 -2.27
CA ALA A 128 -6.90 9.71 -2.73
C ALA A 128 -6.42 10.13 -4.13
N GLN A 129 -5.10 10.08 -4.36
CA GLN A 129 -4.51 10.39 -5.66
C GLN A 129 -4.97 9.42 -6.75
N VAL A 130 -5.01 8.11 -6.48
CA VAL A 130 -5.50 7.11 -7.43
C VAL A 130 -6.97 7.34 -7.75
N THR A 131 -7.83 7.54 -6.74
CA THR A 131 -9.26 7.83 -6.95
C THR A 131 -9.46 9.10 -7.76
N ARG A 132 -8.66 10.15 -7.50
CA ARG A 132 -8.71 11.40 -8.28
C ARG A 132 -8.29 11.18 -9.73
N GLN A 133 -7.25 10.38 -9.98
CA GLN A 133 -6.85 10.02 -11.35
C GLN A 133 -7.94 9.25 -12.07
N GLU A 134 -8.60 8.29 -11.43
CA GLU A 134 -9.73 7.56 -12.02
C GLU A 134 -10.88 8.50 -12.40
N GLN A 135 -11.22 9.46 -11.54
CA GLN A 135 -12.23 10.49 -11.82
C GLN A 135 -11.84 11.36 -13.02
N ILE A 136 -10.58 11.80 -13.07
CA ILE A 136 -10.00 12.56 -14.18
C ILE A 136 -10.14 11.79 -15.49
N LEU A 137 -9.79 10.51 -15.51
CA LEU A 137 -9.86 9.68 -16.72
C LEU A 137 -11.31 9.43 -17.15
N ALA A 138 -12.21 9.17 -16.21
CA ALA A 138 -13.63 8.99 -16.48
C ALA A 138 -14.25 10.24 -17.10
N LYS A 139 -13.93 11.42 -16.54
CA LYS A 139 -14.44 12.71 -17.03
C LYS A 139 -13.82 13.10 -18.38
N ALA A 140 -12.52 12.89 -18.58
CA ALA A 140 -11.87 13.08 -19.87
C ALA A 140 -12.55 12.27 -20.98
N LYS A 141 -12.88 11.00 -20.68
CA LYS A 141 -13.60 10.11 -21.62
C LYS A 141 -15.00 10.63 -21.96
N GLU A 142 -15.73 11.17 -20.98
CA GLU A 142 -17.04 11.81 -21.20
C GLU A 142 -16.95 12.99 -22.18
N TYR A 143 -15.88 13.78 -22.09
CA TYR A 143 -15.63 14.91 -22.99
C TYR A 143 -15.01 14.50 -24.34
N GLY A 144 -14.72 13.21 -24.54
CA GLY A 144 -14.13 12.68 -25.78
C GLY A 144 -12.62 12.89 -25.89
N ILE A 145 -11.94 13.17 -24.78
CA ILE A 145 -10.50 13.37 -24.73
C ILE A 145 -9.81 12.01 -24.52
N PRO A 146 -8.89 11.59 -25.40
CA PRO A 146 -8.20 10.32 -25.25
C PRO A 146 -7.38 10.26 -23.95
N GLU A 147 -7.29 9.06 -23.37
CA GLU A 147 -6.57 8.81 -22.11
C GLU A 147 -5.10 9.24 -22.15
N THR A 148 -4.47 9.14 -23.32
CA THR A 148 -3.07 9.56 -23.56
C THR A 148 -2.86 11.06 -23.39
N PHE A 149 -3.88 11.87 -23.65
CA PHE A 149 -3.87 13.31 -23.41
C PHE A 149 -4.32 13.63 -21.99
N ALA A 150 -5.33 12.93 -21.48
CA ALA A 150 -5.83 13.08 -20.10
C ALA A 150 -4.71 12.93 -19.06
N LYS A 151 -3.85 11.91 -19.21
CA LYS A 151 -2.70 11.65 -18.31
C LYS A 151 -1.61 12.72 -18.34
N ARG A 152 -1.58 13.57 -19.37
CA ARG A 152 -0.59 14.65 -19.51
C ARG A 152 -1.05 15.96 -18.89
N TYR A 153 -2.34 16.08 -18.57
CA TYR A 153 -2.85 17.26 -17.90
C TYR A 153 -2.52 17.19 -16.40
N ALA A 154 -1.76 18.19 -15.93
CA ALA A 154 -1.54 18.41 -14.50
C ALA A 154 -2.77 19.14 -13.93
N ILE A 155 -3.85 18.39 -13.68
CA ILE A 155 -5.10 18.93 -13.16
C ILE A 155 -4.96 19.15 -11.65
N PRO A 156 -5.20 20.37 -11.13
CA PRO A 156 -5.21 20.63 -9.68
C PRO A 156 -6.21 19.74 -8.92
N GLU A 157 -5.91 19.43 -7.66
CA GLU A 157 -6.77 18.59 -6.83
C GLU A 157 -8.14 19.23 -6.56
N ASP A 158 -8.19 20.56 -6.48
CA ASP A 158 -9.37 21.39 -6.24
C ASP A 158 -10.10 21.81 -7.52
N ALA A 159 -9.53 21.53 -8.70
CA ALA A 159 -10.13 21.94 -9.96
C ALA A 159 -11.47 21.24 -10.22
N ASP A 160 -12.42 22.02 -10.74
CA ASP A 160 -13.67 21.50 -11.30
C ASP A 160 -13.37 20.77 -12.61
N LEU A 161 -13.52 19.44 -12.61
CA LEU A 161 -13.20 18.60 -13.76
C LEU A 161 -14.10 18.89 -14.96
N ASP A 162 -15.33 19.33 -14.74
CA ASP A 162 -16.29 19.60 -15.81
C ASP A 162 -15.89 20.86 -16.59
N THR A 163 -15.59 21.93 -15.86
CA THR A 163 -15.09 23.19 -16.44
C THR A 163 -13.76 22.98 -17.16
N TYR A 164 -12.82 22.28 -16.50
CA TYR A 164 -11.50 22.04 -17.05
C TYR A 164 -11.55 21.25 -18.38
N PHE A 165 -12.31 20.15 -18.42
CA PHE A 165 -12.37 19.32 -19.62
C PHE A 165 -13.20 19.93 -20.74
N LYS A 166 -14.17 20.79 -20.41
CA LYS A 166 -14.87 21.60 -21.41
C LYS A 166 -13.92 22.54 -22.14
N ASP A 167 -13.08 23.26 -21.40
CA ASP A 167 -12.10 24.18 -21.99
C ASP A 167 -11.01 23.42 -22.76
N ALA A 168 -10.48 22.33 -22.19
CA ALA A 168 -9.49 21.48 -22.84
C ALA A 168 -10.01 20.88 -24.16
N LYS A 169 -11.29 20.51 -24.23
CA LYS A 169 -11.93 20.05 -25.46
C LYS A 169 -11.98 21.15 -26.51
N GLN A 170 -12.34 22.37 -26.11
CA GLN A 170 -12.40 23.52 -27.02
C GLN A 170 -11.01 23.86 -27.57
N GLU A 171 -9.98 23.87 -26.72
CA GLU A 171 -8.60 24.11 -27.18
C GLU A 171 -8.12 23.02 -28.14
N LEU A 172 -8.37 21.74 -27.82
CA LEU A 172 -7.99 20.64 -28.70
C LEU A 172 -8.69 20.73 -30.06
N ALA A 173 -9.98 21.12 -30.07
CA ALA A 173 -10.72 21.37 -31.29
C ALA A 173 -10.12 22.54 -32.09
N ASN A 174 -9.79 23.66 -31.44
CA ASN A 174 -9.20 24.83 -32.08
C ASN A 174 -7.81 24.53 -32.67
N VAL A 175 -6.97 23.79 -31.94
CA VAL A 175 -5.64 23.36 -32.40
C VAL A 175 -5.77 22.40 -33.58
N GLY A 176 -6.67 21.41 -33.49
CA GLY A 176 -6.97 20.50 -34.59
C GLY A 176 -7.48 21.24 -35.84
N PHE A 177 -8.21 22.34 -35.65
CA PHE A 177 -8.72 23.17 -36.74
C PHE A 177 -7.66 24.12 -37.33
N SER A 178 -6.64 24.51 -36.56
CA SER A 178 -5.59 25.44 -37.04
C SER A 178 -4.71 24.87 -38.17
N GLY A 179 -4.62 23.55 -38.29
CA GLY A 179 -3.84 22.87 -39.33
C GLY A 179 -4.60 22.57 -40.62
N VAL A 180 -5.93 22.77 -40.63
CA VAL A 180 -6.73 22.59 -41.84
C VAL A 180 -6.91 23.95 -42.52
N THR A 181 -6.41 24.08 -43.74
CA THR A 181 -6.81 25.20 -44.59
C THR A 181 -8.32 25.08 -44.79
N PRO A 182 -9.13 26.08 -44.38
CA PRO A 182 -10.55 26.04 -44.66
C PRO A 182 -10.76 25.88 -46.17
N PRO A 183 -11.76 25.09 -46.60
CA PRO A 183 -12.07 24.97 -48.01
C PRO A 183 -12.26 26.36 -48.61
N GLU A 184 -11.65 26.57 -49.76
CA GLU A 184 -11.74 27.83 -50.48
C GLU A 184 -13.22 28.18 -50.70
N SER A 185 -13.63 29.39 -50.28
CA SER A 185 -15.00 29.86 -50.49
C SER A 185 -15.29 29.90 -51.99
N ALA A 186 -16.54 29.63 -52.38
CA ALA A 186 -16.99 29.73 -53.76
C ALA A 186 -16.65 31.10 -54.37
N GLU A 187 -16.69 32.17 -53.58
CA GLU A 187 -16.33 33.53 -54.00
C GLU A 187 -14.86 33.66 -54.38
N THR A 188 -13.94 33.23 -53.51
CA THR A 188 -12.49 33.21 -53.80
C THR A 188 -12.13 32.32 -54.98
N LYS A 189 -12.84 31.21 -55.17
CA LYS A 189 -12.63 30.31 -56.30
C LYS A 189 -13.07 30.96 -57.62
N ILE A 190 -14.22 31.64 -57.61
CA ILE A 190 -14.73 32.41 -58.76
C ILE A 190 -13.80 33.58 -59.08
N GLU A 191 -13.27 34.30 -58.09
CA GLU A 191 -12.30 35.39 -58.31
C GLU A 191 -11.02 34.89 -59.00
N LYS A 192 -10.41 33.80 -58.49
CA LYS A 192 -9.22 33.22 -59.13
C LYS A 192 -9.48 32.67 -60.53
N GLU A 193 -10.64 32.07 -60.75
CA GLU A 193 -11.05 31.62 -62.09
C GLU A 193 -11.22 32.81 -63.04
N ASN A 194 -11.82 33.91 -62.58
CA ASN A 194 -11.97 35.13 -63.37
C ASN A 194 -10.63 35.81 -63.67
N GLU A 195 -9.71 35.88 -62.70
CA GLU A 195 -8.35 36.40 -62.90
C GLU A 195 -7.58 35.56 -63.93
N SER A 196 -7.62 34.22 -63.80
CA SER A 196 -7.00 33.29 -64.75
C SER A 196 -7.56 33.44 -66.17
N ILE A 197 -8.90 33.58 -66.31
CA ILE A 197 -9.55 33.83 -67.59
C ILE A 197 -9.11 35.20 -68.16
N ALA A 198 -9.04 36.24 -67.34
CA ALA A 198 -8.63 37.57 -67.76
C ALA A 198 -7.17 37.60 -68.25
N ASP A 199 -6.26 36.92 -67.55
CA ASP A 199 -4.87 36.78 -67.95
C ASP A 199 -4.74 36.07 -69.30
N MET A 200 -5.46 34.96 -69.49
CA MET A 200 -5.48 34.19 -70.73
C MET A 200 -6.02 35.01 -71.93
N ILE A 201 -7.06 35.80 -71.71
CA ILE A 201 -7.59 36.74 -72.71
C ILE A 201 -6.55 37.80 -73.05
N SER A 202 -5.87 38.35 -72.04
CA SER A 202 -4.86 39.40 -72.24
C SER A 202 -3.65 38.88 -73.04
N GLU A 203 -3.21 37.65 -72.75
CA GLU A 203 -2.08 37.00 -73.40
C GLU A 203 -2.43 36.63 -74.84
N GLY A 204 -3.58 35.99 -75.07
CA GLY A 204 -4.06 35.72 -76.43
C GLY A 204 -4.26 36.99 -77.27
N THR A 205 -4.70 38.09 -76.65
CA THR A 205 -4.82 39.38 -77.36
C THR A 205 -3.46 39.93 -77.75
N LYS A 206 -2.44 39.83 -76.88
CA LYS A 206 -1.06 40.22 -77.22
C LYS A 206 -0.50 39.39 -78.36
N GLU A 207 -0.66 38.07 -78.33
CA GLU A 207 -0.20 37.17 -79.41
C GLU A 207 -0.87 37.49 -80.75
N ILE A 208 -2.17 37.81 -80.75
CA ILE A 208 -2.90 38.22 -81.96
C ILE A 208 -2.37 39.56 -82.51
N VAL A 209 -1.98 40.48 -81.63
CA VAL A 209 -1.41 41.77 -82.04
C VAL A 209 0.00 41.60 -82.60
N GLU A 210 0.84 40.76 -81.96
CA GLU A 210 2.20 40.48 -82.43
C GLU A 210 2.22 39.69 -83.74
N SER A 211 1.30 38.74 -83.95
CA SER A 211 1.18 37.99 -85.21
C SER A 211 0.65 38.81 -86.40
N LYS A 212 0.09 40.00 -86.15
CA LYS A 212 -0.37 40.94 -87.19
C LYS A 212 0.66 42.03 -87.53
N LYS A 213 1.84 41.97 -86.91
CA LYS A 213 2.95 42.91 -87.13
C LYS A 213 3.97 42.35 -88.12
#